data_AF-A0A6V7I2A7-F1
#
_entry.id   AF-A0A6V7I2A7-F1
#
_cell.length_a   1.000
_cell.length_b   1.000
_cell.length_c   1.000
_cell.angle_alpha   90.00
_cell.angle_beta   90.00
_cell.angle_gamma   90.00
#
_symmetry.space_group_name_H-M   'P 1'
#
loop_
_entity.id
_entity.type
_entity.pdbx_description
1 polymer ?
#
loop_
_entity_poly.entity_id
_entity_poly.type
_entity_poly.pdbx_seq_one_letter_code
_entity_poly.pdbx_strand_id
1 'polypeptide(L)' 'NEQQRTQVLKLILDKEPTAEDVDAVKLAKLTEGFSGSDLHELCRSASLYRVRDYSREHP' A
#
# COMPACT_ATOMS: atom_id res chain seq x y z
N ASN A 1 -10.37 -6.37 -11.99
CA ASN A 1 -9.64 -5.65 -13.06
C ASN A 1 -8.31 -5.16 -12.49
N GLU A 2 -7.17 -5.65 -13.00
CA GLU A 2 -5.82 -5.27 -12.52
C GLU A 2 -5.56 -3.77 -12.68
N GLN A 3 -5.92 -3.18 -13.83
CA GLN A 3 -5.67 -1.76 -14.11
C GLN A 3 -6.39 -0.85 -13.10
N GLN A 4 -7.63 -1.18 -12.74
CA GLN A 4 -8.36 -0.44 -11.70
C GLN A 4 -7.66 -0.54 -10.34
N ARG A 5 -7.17 -1.73 -9.95
CA ARG A 5 -6.42 -1.88 -8.69
C ARG A 5 -5.12 -1.09 -8.70
N THR A 6 -4.39 -1.07 -9.82
CA THR A 6 -3.20 -0.24 -9.97
C THR A 6 -3.50 1.24 -9.77
N GLN A 7 -4.59 1.74 -10.35
CA GLN A 7 -5.00 3.14 -10.19
C GLN A 7 -5.38 3.47 -8.74
N VAL A 8 -6.14 2.59 -8.10
CA VAL A 8 -6.49 2.74 -6.68
C VAL A 8 -5.25 2.72 -5.79
N LEU A 9 -4.34 1.76 -5.98
CA LEU A 9 -3.08 1.69 -5.25
C LEU A 9 -2.25 2.96 -5.46
N LYS A 10 -2.09 3.45 -6.70
CA LYS A 10 -1.39 4.71 -6.97
C LYS A 10 -2.02 5.88 -6.24
N LEU A 11 -3.34 6.01 -6.25
CA LEU A 11 -4.05 7.08 -5.55
C LEU A 11 -3.85 7.04 -4.04
N ILE A 12 -3.84 5.84 -3.45
CA ILE A 12 -3.62 5.67 -2.01
C ILE A 12 -2.16 6.00 -1.66
N LEU A 13 -1.21 5.42 -2.40
CA LEU A 13 0.22 5.56 -2.14
C LEU A 13 0.76 6.97 -2.41
N ASP A 14 0.13 7.75 -3.31
CA ASP A 14 0.48 9.16 -3.57
C ASP A 14 0.36 10.05 -2.32
N LYS A 15 -0.47 9.64 -1.35
CA LYS A 15 -0.66 10.36 -0.08
C LYS A 15 0.22 9.83 1.06
N GLU A 16 1.02 8.80 0.81
CA GLU A 16 1.81 8.10 1.82
C GLU A 16 3.32 8.24 1.55
N PRO A 17 4.16 8.36 2.59
CA PRO A 17 5.60 8.32 2.43
C PRO A 17 6.02 6.89 2.06
N THR A 18 6.24 6.67 0.77
CA THR A 18 6.62 5.39 0.18
C THR A 18 8.05 5.43 -0.34
N ALA A 19 8.72 4.27 -0.36
CA ALA A 19 10.04 4.13 -0.95
C ALA A 19 9.95 4.11 -2.48
N GLU A 20 11.02 4.52 -3.17
CA GLU A 20 11.07 4.60 -4.64
C GLU A 20 10.92 3.24 -5.33
N ASP A 21 11.17 2.15 -4.61
CA ASP A 21 11.06 0.77 -5.10
C ASP A 21 9.65 0.16 -4.96
N VAL A 22 8.68 0.93 -4.46
CA VAL A 22 7.29 0.48 -4.33
C VAL A 22 6.60 0.42 -5.70
N ASP A 23 6.37 -0.79 -6.20
CA ASP A 23 5.72 -1.04 -7.49
C ASP A 23 4.22 -1.35 -7.34
N ALA A 24 3.38 -0.35 -7.61
CA ALA A 24 1.92 -0.47 -7.59
C ALA A 24 1.36 -1.47 -8.61
N VAL A 25 2.03 -1.68 -9.76
CA VAL A 25 1.59 -2.65 -10.78
C VAL A 25 1.82 -4.07 -10.27
N LYS A 26 2.97 -4.33 -9.67
CA LYS A 26 3.26 -5.62 -9.03
C LYS A 26 2.29 -5.90 -7.89
N LEU A 27 1.99 -4.91 -7.05
CA LEU A 27 1.01 -5.04 -5.97
C LEU A 27 -0.40 -5.33 -6.50
N ALA A 28 -0.82 -4.69 -7.60
CA ALA A 28 -2.12 -4.94 -8.23
C ALA A 28 -2.28 -6.38 -8.76
N LYS A 29 -1.19 -7.01 -9.20
CA LYS A 29 -1.16 -8.43 -9.61
C LYS A 29 -1.32 -9.38 -8.42
N LEU A 30 -0.67 -9.06 -7.30
CA LEU A 30 -0.70 -9.88 -6.09
C LEU A 30 -2.02 -9.76 -5.31
N THR A 31 -2.81 -8.72 -5.59
CA THR A 31 -4.08 -8.41 -4.90
C THR A 31 -5.29 -8.75 -5.76
N GLU A 32 -5.23 -9.85 -6.52
CA GLU A 32 -6.39 -10.33 -7.26
C GLU A 32 -7.57 -10.62 -6.32
N GLY A 33 -8.78 -10.23 -6.75
CA GLY A 33 -10.00 -10.34 -5.93
C GLY A 33 -10.21 -9.21 -4.91
N PHE A 34 -9.23 -8.35 -4.65
CA PHE A 34 -9.38 -7.25 -3.70
C PHE A 34 -10.28 -6.15 -4.25
N SER A 35 -11.20 -5.67 -3.41
CA SER A 35 -11.97 -4.45 -3.64
C SER A 35 -11.15 -3.20 -3.34
N GLY A 36 -11.69 -2.02 -3.67
CA GLY A 36 -11.04 -0.75 -3.32
C GLY A 36 -10.84 -0.56 -1.81
N SER A 37 -11.79 -1.04 -1.00
CA SER A 37 -11.70 -0.99 0.46
C SER A 37 -10.61 -1.91 0.99
N ASP A 38 -10.47 -3.12 0.42
CA ASP A 38 -9.42 -4.07 0.81
C ASP A 38 -8.02 -3.50 0.52
N LEU A 39 -7.85 -2.83 -0.63
CA LEU A 39 -6.60 -2.16 -0.98
C LEU A 39 -6.29 -1.00 -0.02
N HIS A 40 -7.30 -0.27 0.41
CA HIS A 40 -7.14 0.83 1.37
C HIS A 40 -6.69 0.31 2.75
N GLU A 41 -7.35 -0.73 3.26
CA GLU A 41 -7.00 -1.32 4.55
C GLU A 41 -5.62 -1.99 4.53
N LEU A 42 -5.25 -2.62 3.39
CA LEU A 42 -3.90 -3.14 3.16
C LEU A 42 -2.84 -2.04 3.31
N CYS A 43 -3.00 -0.91 2.60
CA CYS A 43 -2.05 0.20 2.66
C CYS A 43 -2.00 0.82 4.05
N ARG A 44 -3.16 1.01 4.69
CA ARG A 44 -3.26 1.51 6.07
C ARG A 44 -2.49 0.62 7.05
N SER A 45 -2.65 -0.69 6.94
CA SER A 45 -1.94 -1.66 7.78
C SER A 45 -0.42 -1.60 7.58
N ALA A 46 0.03 -1.43 6.34
CA ALA A 46 1.46 -1.25 6.02
C ALA A 46 2.02 0.05 6.63
N SER A 47 1.28 1.17 6.55
CA SER A 47 1.69 2.43 7.17
C SER A 47 1.79 2.34 8.70
N LEU A 48 0.86 1.62 9.35
CA LEU A 48 0.91 1.37 10.80
C LEU A 48 2.10 0.49 11.19
N TYR A 49 2.42 -0.52 10.38
CA TYR A 49 3.56 -1.39 10.59
C TYR A 49 4.86 -0.57 10.58
N ARG A 50 5.03 0.32 9.59
CA ARG A 50 6.17 1.25 9.51
C ARG A 50 6.30 2.12 10.76
N VAL A 51 5.21 2.73 11.24
CA VAL A 51 5.23 3.60 12.44
C VAL A 51 5.64 2.80 13.67
N ARG A 52 5.10 1.59 13.83
CA ARG A 52 5.43 0.72 14.95
C ARG A 52 6.91 0.32 14.94
N ASP A 53 7.43 -0.06 13.78
CA ASP A 53 8.83 -0.48 13.66
C ASP A 53 9.78 0.71 13.89
N TYR A 54 9.45 1.88 13.32
CA TYR A 54 10.20 3.12 13.58
C TYR A 54 10.30 3.45 15.08
N SER A 55 9.17 3.33 15.82
CA SER A 55 9.14 3.57 17.26
C SER A 55 9.94 2.56 18.08
N ARG A 56 10.19 1.35 17.56
CA ARG A 56 11.00 0.32 18.24
C ARG A 56 12.48 0.53 18.01
N GLU A 57 12.85 1.01 16.81
CA GLU A 57 14.23 1.30 16.44
C GLU A 57 14.76 2.60 17.08
N HIS A 58 13.87 3.49 17.53
CA HIS A 58 14.20 4.78 18.13
C HIS A 58 13.52 4.94 19.50
N PRO A 59 14.08 4.34 20.58
CA PRO A 59 13.52 4.40 21.93
C PRO A 59 13.62 5.77 22.61
#